data_AF-A0A420ZCL9-F1
#
_entry.id   AF-A0A420ZCL9-F1
#
_cell.length_a   1.000
_cell.length_b   1.000
_cell.length_c   1.000
_cell.angle_alpha   90.00
_cell.angle_beta   90.00
_cell.angle_gamma   90.00
#
_symmetry.space_group_name_H-M   'P 1'
#
loop_
_entity.id
_entity.type
_entity.pdbx_description
1 polymer ?
#
loop_
_entity_poly.entity_id
_entity_poly.type
_entity_poly.pdbx_seq_one_letter_code
_entity_poly.pdbx_strand_id
1 'polypeptide(L)'
;MNIAVIRNYVVEKEIMYALKQLGHNTKYISLLSPINAFKNIELIISTPWSHYPISKVNELRKKGVKIAYWSRATPSIEKELPKFIDTADYVFTPYKSKYNYLPLCASSNPEWELRHNYKWDVCSIVMHNEGHKGINKLKETYKNLKRKYIIVGPAWDRYPEFNSIYMKDYNQRYRYYWDSKISINILKSVDALPLRYFETCRCRCFPIFYESELLNEIYPTELLVTFNDNTKVSKIYEKIDYYLDESNNK
;
A
#
# COMPACT_ATOMS: atom_id res chain seq x y z
N MET A 1 23.21 2.68 -14.15
CA MET A 1 22.06 2.72 -15.06
C MET A 1 21.30 4.02 -14.87
N ASN A 2 20.91 4.67 -15.97
CA ASN A 2 20.04 5.84 -16.00
C ASN A 2 18.58 5.37 -16.08
N ILE A 3 17.83 5.58 -15.00
CA ILE A 3 16.47 5.06 -14.85
C ILE A 3 15.48 6.22 -14.79
N ALA A 4 14.43 6.15 -15.59
CA ALA A 4 13.29 7.02 -15.48
C ALA A 4 12.16 6.33 -14.70
N VAL A 5 11.59 7.02 -13.72
CA VAL A 5 10.33 6.60 -13.09
C VAL A 5 9.26 7.60 -13.52
N ILE A 6 8.14 7.08 -14.04
CA ILE A 6 7.05 7.94 -14.47
C ILE A 6 6.32 8.43 -13.22
N ARG A 7 6.24 9.74 -13.03
CA ARG A 7 5.62 10.33 -11.85
C ARG A 7 4.11 10.22 -11.96
N ASN A 8 3.44 9.51 -11.03
CA ASN A 8 2.15 9.98 -10.48
C ASN A 8 1.59 9.24 -9.24
N TYR A 9 2.32 9.00 -8.13
CA TYR A 9 1.77 8.79 -6.76
C TYR A 9 2.86 8.46 -5.72
N VAL A 10 2.47 7.99 -4.52
CA VAL A 10 3.33 7.59 -3.39
C VAL A 10 4.31 6.47 -3.77
N VAL A 11 3.87 5.42 -4.47
CA VAL A 11 4.68 4.22 -4.77
C VAL A 11 5.84 4.53 -5.73
N GLU A 12 5.68 5.49 -6.63
CA GLU A 12 6.73 5.91 -7.55
C GLU A 12 7.86 6.62 -6.79
N LYS A 13 7.54 7.33 -5.70
CA LYS A 13 8.55 7.92 -4.80
C LYS A 13 9.37 6.87 -4.09
N GLU A 14 8.71 5.79 -3.70
CA GLU A 14 9.27 4.64 -3.02
C GLU A 14 10.27 3.88 -3.89
N ILE A 15 9.84 3.58 -5.12
CA ILE A 15 10.71 2.98 -6.14
C ILE A 15 11.92 3.89 -6.39
N MET A 16 11.70 5.19 -6.55
CA MET A 16 12.80 6.13 -6.77
C MET A 16 13.79 6.18 -5.60
N TYR A 17 13.30 6.18 -4.36
CA TYR A 17 14.16 6.16 -3.19
C TYR A 17 15.02 4.90 -3.17
N ALA A 18 14.42 3.72 -3.36
CA ALA A 18 15.15 2.45 -3.38
C ALA A 18 16.23 2.42 -4.48
N LEU A 19 15.89 2.86 -5.70
CA LEU A 19 16.85 2.89 -6.81
C LEU A 19 18.03 3.83 -6.55
N LYS A 20 17.80 4.97 -5.88
CA LYS A 20 18.89 5.88 -5.48
C LYS A 20 19.81 5.23 -4.44
N GLN A 21 19.25 4.51 -3.47
CA GLN A 21 20.05 3.77 -2.48
C GLN A 21 20.91 2.68 -3.12
N LEU A 22 20.45 2.10 -4.23
CA LEU A 22 21.21 1.14 -5.03
C LEU A 22 22.24 1.79 -5.98
N GLY A 23 22.44 3.11 -5.90
CA GLY A 23 23.43 3.83 -6.70
C GLY A 23 23.02 4.07 -8.16
N HIS A 24 21.74 3.97 -8.49
CA HIS A 24 21.25 4.28 -9.84
C HIS A 24 21.01 5.78 -10.04
N ASN A 25 21.25 6.26 -11.27
CA ASN A 25 20.92 7.64 -11.65
C ASN A 25 19.44 7.71 -12.04
N THR A 26 18.60 8.17 -11.12
CA THR A 26 17.14 8.19 -11.29
C THR A 26 16.62 9.58 -11.60
N LYS A 27 15.65 9.70 -12.52
CA LYS A 27 14.89 10.95 -12.72
C LYS A 27 13.39 10.69 -12.86
N TYR A 28 12.59 11.64 -12.39
CA TYR A 28 11.16 11.64 -12.71
C TYR A 28 10.96 12.13 -14.14
N ILE A 29 10.07 11.46 -14.86
CA ILE A 29 9.59 11.93 -16.16
C ILE A 29 8.06 12.00 -16.12
N SER A 30 7.50 13.04 -16.73
CA SER A 30 6.04 13.19 -16.86
C SER A 30 5.53 12.29 -18.00
N LEU A 31 4.28 11.83 -17.89
CA LEU A 31 3.57 11.18 -18.99
C LEU A 31 3.55 12.05 -20.27
N LEU A 32 3.55 13.37 -20.08
CA LEU A 32 3.49 14.35 -21.17
C LEU A 32 4.86 14.75 -21.71
N SER A 33 5.96 14.27 -21.12
CA SER A 33 7.31 14.67 -21.56
C SER A 33 7.59 14.21 -23.00
N PRO A 34 8.20 15.03 -23.86
CA PRO A 34 8.54 14.65 -25.23
C PRO A 34 9.57 13.51 -25.26
N ILE A 35 9.69 12.78 -26.38
CA ILE A 35 10.62 11.66 -26.52
C ILE A 35 12.09 12.05 -26.25
N ASN A 36 12.48 13.29 -26.53
CA ASN A 36 13.82 13.78 -26.22
C ASN A 36 14.12 13.85 -24.71
N ALA A 37 13.10 13.90 -23.84
CA ALA A 37 13.30 13.85 -22.40
C ALA A 37 13.89 12.50 -21.92
N PHE A 38 13.81 11.46 -22.76
CA PHE A 38 14.35 10.12 -22.49
C PHE A 38 15.76 9.92 -23.05
N LYS A 39 16.41 10.99 -23.54
CA LYS A 39 17.82 10.93 -23.94
C LYS A 39 18.65 10.36 -22.79
N ASN A 40 19.49 9.38 -23.12
CA ASN A 40 20.37 8.63 -22.21
C ASN A 40 19.64 7.80 -21.14
N ILE A 41 18.33 7.57 -21.26
CA ILE A 41 17.61 6.67 -20.36
C ILE A 41 17.71 5.24 -20.89
N GLU A 42 18.10 4.33 -20.00
CA GLU A 42 18.29 2.91 -20.32
C GLU A 42 17.07 2.08 -19.91
N LEU A 43 16.39 2.48 -18.83
CA LEU A 43 15.23 1.79 -18.29
C LEU A 43 14.14 2.81 -17.90
N ILE A 44 12.90 2.51 -18.26
CA ILE A 44 11.71 3.21 -17.77
C ILE A 44 10.93 2.26 -16.85
N ILE A 45 10.58 2.72 -15.67
CA ILE A 45 9.63 2.03 -14.78
C ILE A 45 8.28 2.73 -14.88
N SER A 46 7.26 1.97 -15.29
CA SER A 46 5.87 2.39 -15.42
C SER A 46 5.00 1.67 -14.41
N THR A 47 3.98 2.34 -13.89
CA THR A 47 2.97 1.78 -13.00
C THR A 47 1.59 1.87 -13.67
N PRO A 48 0.58 1.10 -13.21
CA PRO A 48 -0.74 1.01 -13.84
C PRO A 48 -1.47 2.33 -14.07
N TRP A 49 -1.20 3.33 -13.24
CA TRP A 49 -1.83 4.66 -13.29
C TRP A 49 -0.92 5.71 -13.95
N SER A 50 0.24 5.26 -14.41
CA SER A 50 1.32 6.05 -14.99
C SER A 50 1.85 5.36 -16.25
N HIS A 51 0.95 4.81 -17.08
CA HIS A 51 1.33 4.11 -18.31
C HIS A 51 1.41 5.05 -19.52
N TYR A 52 2.43 4.88 -20.35
CA TYR A 52 2.53 5.61 -21.62
C TYR A 52 1.54 5.05 -22.63
N PRO A 53 1.04 5.86 -23.58
CA PRO A 53 0.41 5.30 -24.78
C PRO A 53 1.33 4.27 -25.44
N ILE A 54 0.79 3.13 -25.85
CA ILE A 54 1.56 2.01 -26.46
C ILE A 54 2.41 2.50 -27.64
N SER A 55 1.91 3.46 -28.42
CA SER A 55 2.65 4.09 -29.53
C SER A 55 3.98 4.70 -29.09
N LYS A 56 4.00 5.38 -27.94
CA LYS A 56 5.20 6.00 -27.37
C LYS A 56 6.13 4.97 -26.73
N VAL A 57 5.58 3.93 -26.11
CA VAL A 57 6.35 2.77 -25.62
C VAL A 57 7.14 2.15 -26.79
N ASN A 58 6.47 1.89 -27.91
CA ASN A 58 7.10 1.32 -29.09
C ASN A 58 8.20 2.21 -29.68
N GLU A 59 8.01 3.53 -29.70
CA GLU A 59 9.04 4.46 -30.16
C GLU A 59 10.28 4.47 -29.24
N LEU A 60 10.08 4.44 -27.93
CA LEU A 60 11.16 4.40 -26.96
C LEU A 60 11.96 3.08 -27.06
N ARG A 61 11.28 1.96 -27.28
CA ARG A 61 11.92 0.65 -27.52
C ARG A 61 12.77 0.63 -28.78
N LYS A 62 12.31 1.27 -29.88
CA LYS A 62 13.12 1.43 -31.11
C LYS A 62 14.42 2.19 -30.86
N LYS A 63 14.48 3.01 -29.82
CA LYS A 63 15.68 3.74 -29.38
C LYS A 63 16.53 2.96 -28.36
N GLY A 64 16.21 1.69 -28.12
CA GLY A 64 16.94 0.81 -27.20
C GLY A 64 16.58 0.97 -25.72
N VAL A 65 15.53 1.75 -25.40
CA VAL A 65 15.09 1.94 -24.01
C VAL A 65 14.29 0.71 -23.57
N LYS A 66 14.70 0.10 -22.44
CA LYS A 66 13.97 -1.00 -21.83
C LYS A 66 12.79 -0.49 -21.00
N ILE A 67 11.73 -1.29 -20.93
CA ILE A 67 10.50 -0.95 -20.22
C ILE A 67 10.24 -2.00 -19.14
N ALA A 68 10.18 -1.54 -17.88
CA ALA A 68 9.70 -2.33 -16.75
C ALA A 68 8.30 -1.85 -16.36
N TYR A 69 7.36 -2.78 -16.29
CA TYR A 69 6.03 -2.54 -15.78
C TYR A 69 5.92 -3.06 -14.35
N TRP A 70 5.55 -2.18 -13.42
CA TRP A 70 5.36 -2.49 -12.01
C TRP A 70 3.88 -2.45 -11.66
N SER A 71 3.22 -3.61 -11.72
CA SER A 71 1.81 -3.77 -11.39
C SER A 71 1.56 -3.59 -9.90
N ARG A 72 0.38 -3.06 -9.55
CA ARG A 72 -0.02 -2.85 -8.14
C ARG A 72 -1.27 -3.64 -7.74
N ALA A 73 -1.95 -4.24 -8.70
CA ALA A 73 -3.19 -4.98 -8.50
C ALA A 73 -3.32 -6.12 -9.52
N THR A 74 -4.23 -7.05 -9.25
CA THR A 74 -4.53 -8.14 -10.19
C THR A 74 -5.11 -7.62 -11.53
N PRO A 75 -5.06 -8.44 -12.59
CA PRO A 75 -5.62 -8.08 -13.90
C PRO A 75 -7.13 -7.78 -13.86
N SER A 76 -7.87 -8.31 -12.88
CA SER A 76 -9.31 -8.02 -12.69
C SER A 76 -9.56 -6.54 -12.40
N ILE A 77 -8.59 -5.86 -11.78
CA ILE A 77 -8.63 -4.43 -11.45
C ILE A 77 -7.95 -3.60 -12.55
N GLU A 78 -6.90 -4.14 -13.18
CA GLU A 78 -6.12 -3.45 -14.21
C GLU A 78 -6.52 -3.96 -15.61
N LYS A 79 -7.68 -3.50 -16.13
CA LYS A 79 -8.20 -3.92 -17.45
C LYS A 79 -7.20 -3.75 -18.62
N GLU A 80 -6.25 -2.83 -18.49
CA GLU A 80 -5.21 -2.56 -19.50
C GLU A 80 -3.91 -3.35 -19.27
N LEU A 81 -3.79 -4.06 -18.14
CA LEU A 81 -2.60 -4.85 -17.80
C LEU A 81 -2.18 -5.84 -18.89
N PRO A 82 -3.09 -6.60 -19.54
CA PRO A 82 -2.69 -7.52 -20.60
C PRO A 82 -1.97 -6.82 -21.76
N LYS A 83 -2.44 -5.63 -22.18
CA LYS A 83 -1.86 -4.89 -23.30
C LYS A 83 -0.48 -4.29 -22.97
N PHE A 84 -0.27 -3.91 -21.72
CA PHE A 84 1.01 -3.35 -21.28
C PHE A 84 2.07 -4.42 -21.05
N ILE A 85 1.69 -5.58 -20.53
CA ILE A 85 2.60 -6.70 -20.33
C ILE A 85 3.27 -7.11 -21.64
N ASP A 86 2.51 -7.23 -22.72
CA ASP A 86 3.05 -7.66 -24.02
C ASP A 86 4.09 -6.68 -24.59
N THR A 87 4.10 -5.43 -24.10
CA THR A 87 5.03 -4.39 -24.53
C THR A 87 6.22 -4.18 -23.59
N ALA A 88 6.17 -4.75 -22.38
CA ALA A 88 7.19 -4.57 -21.36
C ALA A 88 8.30 -5.63 -21.50
N ASP A 89 9.56 -5.21 -21.30
CA ASP A 89 10.69 -6.12 -21.26
C ASP A 89 10.79 -6.81 -19.88
N TYR A 90 10.26 -6.17 -18.84
CA TYR A 90 10.15 -6.72 -17.49
C TYR A 90 8.77 -6.46 -16.91
N VAL A 91 8.18 -7.44 -16.23
CA VAL A 91 6.93 -7.29 -15.50
C VAL A 91 7.14 -7.70 -14.06
N PHE A 92 6.86 -6.78 -13.15
CA PHE A 92 6.83 -6.98 -11.71
C PHE A 92 5.38 -7.01 -11.25
N THR A 93 5.03 -8.07 -10.52
CA THR A 93 3.66 -8.28 -10.07
C THR A 93 3.62 -8.81 -8.65
N PRO A 94 2.63 -8.39 -7.84
CA PRO A 94 2.46 -8.87 -6.47
C PRO A 94 1.72 -10.21 -6.39
N TYR A 95 1.19 -10.78 -7.47
CA TYR A 95 0.47 -12.06 -7.46
C TYR A 95 1.27 -13.18 -8.16
N LYS A 96 1.07 -14.43 -7.73
CA LYS A 96 1.71 -15.59 -8.37
C LYS A 96 1.20 -15.69 -9.80
N SER A 97 2.09 -15.42 -10.73
CA SER A 97 1.82 -15.45 -12.16
C SER A 97 3.02 -16.01 -12.90
N LYS A 98 2.91 -16.16 -14.22
CA LYS A 98 4.04 -16.49 -15.08
C LYS A 98 5.13 -15.38 -15.15
N TYR A 99 4.93 -14.25 -14.49
CA TYR A 99 5.85 -13.09 -14.49
C TYR A 99 6.65 -13.00 -13.19
N ASN A 100 7.74 -12.22 -13.21
CA ASN A 100 8.64 -12.07 -12.07
C ASN A 100 7.88 -11.50 -10.87
N TYR A 101 7.80 -12.32 -9.82
CA TYR A 101 7.11 -12.03 -8.58
C TYR A 101 7.97 -11.11 -7.70
N LEU A 102 7.45 -9.93 -7.38
CA LEU A 102 8.10 -8.96 -6.50
C LEU A 102 7.03 -8.31 -5.61
N PRO A 103 6.79 -8.84 -4.41
CA PRO A 103 5.84 -8.26 -3.46
C PRO A 103 6.50 -7.07 -2.75
N LEU A 104 6.90 -6.05 -3.51
CA LEU A 104 7.41 -4.81 -2.92
C LEU A 104 6.32 -3.73 -3.02
N CYS A 105 5.72 -3.43 -1.88
CA CYS A 105 5.36 -2.05 -1.58
C CYS A 105 6.46 -1.51 -0.66
N ALA A 106 7.42 -0.80 -1.26
CA ALA A 106 8.38 -0.04 -0.47
C ALA A 106 7.64 1.10 0.26
N SER A 107 8.02 1.34 1.50
CA SER A 107 7.62 2.48 2.31
C SER A 107 8.89 3.10 2.90
N SER A 108 9.32 4.21 2.34
CA SER A 108 10.63 4.84 2.43
C SER A 108 10.45 6.04 3.34
N ASN A 109 10.62 5.68 4.62
CA ASN A 109 11.00 6.57 5.70
C ASN A 109 9.92 7.49 6.26
N PRO A 110 10.04 7.89 7.54
CA PRO A 110 11.28 8.45 8.11
C PRO A 110 12.01 7.57 9.15
N GLU A 111 13.23 7.98 9.49
CA GLU A 111 14.01 7.58 10.68
C GLU A 111 13.21 7.94 11.94
N TRP A 112 12.47 6.99 12.49
CA TRP A 112 11.66 7.22 13.68
C TRP A 112 12.36 6.51 14.82
N GLU A 113 12.56 7.25 15.91
CA GLU A 113 13.29 6.82 17.09
C GLU A 113 12.84 5.41 17.48
N LEU A 114 13.79 4.51 17.77
CA LEU A 114 13.53 3.10 18.10
C LEU A 114 12.62 2.88 19.34
N ARG A 115 12.17 3.95 20.00
CA ARG A 115 11.33 3.93 21.19
C ARG A 115 9.88 4.22 20.83
N HIS A 116 9.03 3.24 21.07
CA HIS A 116 7.57 3.38 20.98
C HIS A 116 7.05 4.07 22.24
N ASN A 117 6.22 5.10 22.07
CA ASN A 117 5.39 5.65 23.13
C ASN A 117 3.92 5.50 22.71
N TYR A 118 3.37 4.31 22.94
CA TYR A 118 2.02 3.97 22.49
C TYR A 118 0.99 4.88 23.15
N LYS A 119 0.29 5.66 22.33
CA LYS A 119 -0.83 6.50 22.76
C LYS A 119 -2.16 5.79 22.60
N TRP A 120 -2.25 4.81 21.70
CA TRP A 120 -3.48 4.11 21.36
C TRP A 120 -3.25 2.60 21.38
N ASP A 121 -4.25 1.85 21.82
CA ASP A 121 -4.25 0.40 21.67
C ASP A 121 -4.54 0.03 20.21
N VAL A 122 -5.50 0.72 19.59
CA VAL A 122 -6.01 0.40 18.25
C VAL A 122 -6.16 1.65 17.39
N CYS A 123 -5.73 1.60 16.14
CA CYS A 123 -5.99 2.65 15.16
C CYS A 123 -6.63 2.12 13.87
N SER A 124 -7.27 3.02 13.12
CA SER A 124 -7.65 2.78 11.72
C SER A 124 -7.36 4.01 10.87
N ILE A 125 -6.72 3.83 9.72
CA ILE A 125 -6.58 4.90 8.73
C ILE A 125 -7.64 4.71 7.64
N VAL A 126 -8.50 5.70 7.38
CA VAL A 126 -9.61 5.60 6.42
C VAL A 126 -9.49 6.70 5.36
N MET A 127 -9.04 6.32 4.16
CA MET A 127 -8.59 7.29 3.14
C MET A 127 -9.69 7.81 2.21
N HIS A 128 -10.82 7.13 2.08
CA HIS A 128 -11.86 7.53 1.13
C HIS A 128 -13.28 7.31 1.67
N ASN A 129 -14.17 8.18 1.24
CA ASN A 129 -15.62 8.04 1.35
C ASN A 129 -16.09 6.98 0.36
N GLU A 130 -16.82 5.99 0.87
CA GLU A 130 -17.68 5.07 0.10
C GLU A 130 -16.96 3.99 -0.74
N GLY A 131 -17.53 2.78 -0.74
CA GLY A 131 -17.10 1.64 -1.55
C GLY A 131 -15.99 0.75 -0.97
N HIS A 132 -15.43 1.07 0.20
CA HIS A 132 -14.52 0.14 0.88
C HIS A 132 -15.31 -1.02 1.49
N LYS A 133 -14.94 -2.25 1.11
CA LYS A 133 -15.49 -3.44 1.72
C LYS A 133 -15.12 -3.46 3.21
N GLY A 134 -16.07 -3.83 4.06
CA GLY A 134 -15.87 -3.91 5.51
C GLY A 134 -16.06 -2.63 6.30
N ILE A 135 -16.46 -1.50 5.69
CA ILE A 135 -16.66 -0.26 6.46
C ILE A 135 -17.74 -0.40 7.54
N ASN A 136 -18.83 -1.12 7.25
CA ASN A 136 -19.89 -1.36 8.23
C ASN A 136 -19.39 -2.23 9.39
N LYS A 137 -18.59 -3.26 9.09
CA LYS A 137 -17.95 -4.10 10.10
C LYS A 137 -16.98 -3.30 10.97
N LEU A 138 -16.24 -2.36 10.38
CA LEU A 138 -15.36 -1.44 11.10
C LEU A 138 -16.16 -0.59 12.11
N LYS A 139 -17.28 0.01 11.66
CA LYS A 139 -18.17 0.80 12.52
C LYS A 139 -18.72 -0.04 13.68
N GLU A 140 -19.20 -1.24 13.38
CA GLU A 140 -19.70 -2.20 14.38
C GLU A 140 -18.62 -2.53 15.41
N THR A 141 -17.39 -2.73 14.95
CA THR A 141 -16.23 -3.04 15.80
C THR A 141 -15.93 -1.88 16.77
N TYR A 142 -15.86 -0.64 16.28
CA TYR A 142 -15.51 0.51 17.13
C TYR A 142 -16.62 0.94 18.08
N LYS A 143 -17.90 0.72 17.73
CA LYS A 143 -19.04 1.13 18.56
C LYS A 143 -18.99 0.59 19.99
N ASN A 144 -18.47 -0.62 20.18
CA ASN A 144 -18.42 -1.30 21.48
C ASN A 144 -16.98 -1.62 21.94
N LEU A 145 -15.97 -1.06 21.28
CA LEU A 145 -14.57 -1.34 21.61
C LEU A 145 -14.19 -0.67 22.95
N LYS A 146 -13.86 -1.46 23.96
CA LYS A 146 -13.46 -0.98 25.30
C LYS A 146 -11.96 -0.66 25.43
N ARG A 147 -11.27 -0.47 24.30
CA ARG A 147 -9.83 -0.17 24.22
C ARG A 147 -9.62 1.27 23.79
N LYS A 148 -8.46 1.87 24.11
CA LYS A 148 -8.16 3.24 23.68
C LYS A 148 -7.89 3.25 22.17
N TYR A 149 -8.72 3.93 21.39
CA TYR A 149 -8.61 3.90 19.94
C TYR A 149 -8.65 5.26 19.25
N ILE A 150 -8.19 5.29 17.99
CA ILE A 150 -8.30 6.45 17.11
C ILE A 150 -8.64 6.03 15.66
N ILE A 151 -9.51 6.78 15.00
CA ILE A 151 -9.77 6.66 13.56
C ILE A 151 -9.25 7.91 12.86
N VAL A 152 -8.45 7.77 11.82
CA VAL A 152 -7.79 8.91 11.17
C VAL A 152 -8.05 8.89 9.69
N GLY A 153 -8.36 10.04 9.10
CA GLY A 153 -8.47 10.11 7.66
C GLY A 153 -9.07 11.41 7.13
N PRO A 154 -9.01 11.64 5.82
CA PRO A 154 -9.66 12.78 5.18
C PRO A 154 -11.19 12.75 5.27
N ALA A 155 -11.80 11.60 5.59
CA ALA A 155 -13.25 11.40 5.74
C ALA A 155 -13.73 11.33 7.20
N TRP A 156 -12.90 11.78 8.16
CA TRP A 156 -13.17 11.77 9.61
C TRP A 156 -14.46 12.49 10.04
N ASP A 157 -14.83 13.57 9.35
CA ASP A 157 -16.00 14.42 9.62
C ASP A 157 -17.33 13.65 9.51
N ARG A 158 -17.29 12.48 8.86
CA ARG A 158 -18.43 11.57 8.68
C ARG A 158 -18.50 10.45 9.73
N TYR A 159 -17.60 10.46 10.70
CA TYR A 159 -17.56 9.53 11.83
C TYR A 159 -17.53 10.28 13.18
N PRO A 160 -18.40 11.29 13.40
CA PRO A 160 -18.40 12.08 14.63
C PRO A 160 -18.70 11.23 15.87
N GLU A 161 -19.34 10.08 15.71
CA GLU A 161 -19.62 9.13 16.78
C GLU A 161 -18.36 8.39 17.30
N PHE A 162 -17.23 8.50 16.59
CA PHE A 162 -15.98 7.87 16.97
C PHE A 162 -14.89 8.91 17.28
N ASN A 163 -13.92 8.53 18.11
CA ASN A 163 -12.71 9.33 18.32
C ASN A 163 -11.91 9.41 17.01
N SER A 164 -12.19 10.44 16.20
CA SER A 164 -11.69 10.58 14.85
C SER A 164 -10.98 11.92 14.60
N ILE A 165 -9.92 11.89 13.79
CA ILE A 165 -9.09 13.06 13.48
C ILE A 165 -8.88 13.22 11.97
N TYR A 166 -8.98 14.46 11.49
CA TYR A 166 -8.60 14.81 10.14
C TYR A 166 -7.12 14.58 9.87
N MET A 167 -6.82 13.88 8.78
CA MET A 167 -5.46 13.77 8.29
C MET A 167 -5.24 14.72 7.12
N LYS A 168 -4.44 15.77 7.34
CA LYS A 168 -4.15 16.80 6.34
C LYS A 168 -3.09 16.35 5.33
N ASP A 169 -2.11 15.56 5.77
CA ASP A 169 -1.05 15.01 4.93
C ASP A 169 -1.02 13.49 5.11
N TYR A 170 -1.00 12.76 3.98
CA TYR A 170 -0.93 11.31 3.98
C TYR A 170 0.26 10.77 4.79
N ASN A 171 1.38 11.50 4.86
CA ASN A 171 2.55 11.10 5.64
C ASN A 171 2.30 11.09 7.15
N GLN A 172 1.26 11.77 7.64
CA GLN A 172 0.88 11.72 9.05
C GLN A 172 0.40 10.34 9.47
N ARG A 173 -0.05 9.47 8.55
CA ARG A 173 -0.50 8.11 8.89
C ARG A 173 0.55 7.29 9.65
N TYR A 174 1.83 7.48 9.32
CA TYR A 174 2.93 6.78 10.00
C TYR A 174 3.02 7.15 11.48
N ARG A 175 2.68 8.39 11.87
CA ARG A 175 2.57 8.81 13.28
C ARG A 175 1.54 7.96 14.01
N TYR A 176 0.38 7.80 13.40
CA TYR A 176 -0.72 7.10 14.03
C TYR A 176 -0.47 5.59 14.10
N TYR A 177 0.13 5.00 13.08
CA TYR A 177 0.61 3.61 13.20
C TYR A 177 1.70 3.48 14.26
N TRP A 178 2.67 4.40 14.32
CA TRP A 178 3.75 4.37 15.31
C TRP A 178 3.25 4.51 16.75
N ASP A 179 2.28 5.39 16.97
CA ASP A 179 1.67 5.66 18.28
C ASP A 179 0.63 4.59 18.67
N SER A 180 0.43 3.53 17.87
CA SER A 180 -0.60 2.52 18.09
C SER A 180 -0.04 1.09 18.10
N LYS A 181 -0.58 0.24 18.97
CA LYS A 181 -0.17 -1.18 19.03
C LYS A 181 -0.76 -1.99 17.88
N ILE A 182 -2.04 -1.79 17.57
CA ILE A 182 -2.79 -2.53 16.54
C ILE A 182 -3.38 -1.57 15.52
N SER A 183 -3.44 -2.01 14.26
CA SER A 183 -4.17 -1.31 13.20
C SER A 183 -5.21 -2.20 12.56
N ILE A 184 -6.48 -1.77 12.59
CA ILE A 184 -7.56 -2.41 11.81
C ILE A 184 -7.61 -1.73 10.44
N ASN A 185 -7.52 -2.54 9.39
CA ASN A 185 -7.34 -2.06 8.03
C ASN A 185 -8.45 -2.57 7.13
N ILE A 186 -9.31 -1.67 6.65
CA ILE A 186 -10.26 -1.97 5.59
C ILE A 186 -9.64 -1.72 4.21
N LEU A 187 -10.06 -2.50 3.21
CA LEU A 187 -9.53 -2.44 1.86
C LEU A 187 -10.57 -1.94 0.86
N LYS A 188 -10.09 -1.23 -0.16
CA LYS A 188 -10.92 -0.86 -1.30
C LYS A 188 -11.20 -2.07 -2.20
N SER A 189 -10.22 -2.97 -2.33
CA SER A 189 -10.34 -4.22 -3.06
C SER A 189 -9.54 -5.32 -2.37
N VAL A 190 -10.03 -6.56 -2.44
CA VAL A 190 -9.39 -7.72 -1.80
C VAL A 190 -8.26 -8.30 -2.67
N ASP A 191 -8.30 -8.02 -3.98
CA ASP A 191 -7.35 -8.49 -4.99
C ASP A 191 -6.13 -7.55 -5.20
N ALA A 192 -5.93 -6.55 -4.33
CA ALA A 192 -4.80 -5.61 -4.44
C ALA A 192 -3.91 -5.72 -3.20
N LEU A 193 -2.59 -5.61 -3.39
CA LEU A 193 -1.63 -5.70 -2.29
C LEU A 193 -1.72 -4.40 -1.48
N PRO A 194 -2.17 -4.44 -0.22
CA PRO A 194 -2.40 -3.21 0.50
C PRO A 194 -1.07 -2.63 1.00
N LEU A 195 -0.74 -1.43 0.51
CA LEU A 195 0.39 -0.64 1.00
C LEU A 195 0.41 -0.56 2.54
N ARG A 196 -0.76 -0.50 3.17
CA ARG A 196 -0.94 -0.44 4.63
C ARG A 196 -0.34 -1.61 5.38
N TYR A 197 -0.24 -2.79 4.78
CA TYR A 197 0.40 -3.94 5.44
C TYR A 197 1.87 -3.61 5.73
N PHE A 198 2.58 -3.08 4.73
CA PHE A 198 3.97 -2.71 4.85
C PHE A 198 4.18 -1.50 5.77
N GLU A 199 3.26 -0.52 5.72
CA GLU A 199 3.29 0.65 6.59
C GLU A 199 3.15 0.28 8.06
N THR A 200 2.16 -0.57 8.39
CA THR A 200 1.88 -1.03 9.75
C THR A 200 3.03 -1.88 10.29
N CYS A 201 3.50 -2.87 9.52
CA CYS A 201 4.66 -3.68 9.88
C CYS A 201 5.91 -2.82 10.15
N ARG A 202 6.18 -1.80 9.30
CA ARG A 202 7.33 -0.91 9.49
C ARG A 202 7.22 -0.07 10.76
N CYS A 203 6.01 0.32 11.14
CA CYS A 203 5.74 1.04 12.39
C CYS A 203 5.69 0.14 13.63
N ARG A 204 5.92 -1.19 13.50
CA ARG A 204 5.67 -2.20 14.53
C ARG A 204 4.24 -2.12 15.10
N CYS A 205 3.31 -1.76 14.23
CA CYS A 205 1.88 -1.74 14.51
C CYS A 205 1.30 -3.04 13.94
N PHE A 206 0.72 -3.89 14.78
CA PHE A 206 0.23 -5.19 14.35
C PHE A 206 -1.03 -5.03 13.48
N PRO A 207 -1.04 -5.50 12.22
CA PRO A 207 -2.19 -5.31 11.36
C PRO A 207 -3.25 -6.41 11.49
N ILE A 208 -4.51 -5.98 11.53
CA ILE A 208 -5.71 -6.81 11.32
C ILE A 208 -6.40 -6.31 10.05
N PHE A 209 -6.60 -7.17 9.06
CA PHE A 209 -7.12 -6.77 7.75
C PHE A 209 -8.56 -7.24 7.52
N TYR A 210 -9.39 -6.39 6.91
CA TYR A 210 -10.55 -6.90 6.21
C TYR A 210 -10.04 -7.69 5.00
N GLU A 211 -10.59 -8.89 4.80
CA GLU A 211 -10.24 -9.92 3.82
C GLU A 211 -9.43 -9.44 2.62
N SER A 212 -8.32 -10.12 2.35
CA SER A 212 -7.48 -9.90 1.18
C SER A 212 -7.05 -11.24 0.63
N GLU A 213 -7.56 -11.58 -0.55
CA GLU A 213 -7.16 -12.79 -1.28
C GLU A 213 -5.66 -12.78 -1.55
N LEU A 214 -5.14 -11.61 -1.95
CA LEU A 214 -3.73 -11.48 -2.31
C LEU A 214 -2.80 -11.58 -1.09
N LEU A 215 -3.15 -11.01 0.07
CA LEU A 215 -2.31 -11.20 1.26
C LEU A 215 -2.31 -12.66 1.73
N ASN A 216 -3.43 -13.36 1.63
CA ASN A 216 -3.53 -14.79 1.97
C ASN A 216 -2.65 -15.66 1.05
N GLU A 217 -2.45 -15.26 -0.21
CA GLU A 217 -1.60 -15.96 -1.16
C GLU A 217 -0.10 -15.75 -0.86
N ILE A 218 0.26 -14.56 -0.37
CA ILE A 218 1.65 -14.14 -0.18
C ILE A 218 2.19 -14.51 1.20
N TYR A 219 1.37 -14.34 2.24
CA TYR A 219 1.78 -14.53 3.63
C TYR A 219 1.12 -15.76 4.23
N PRO A 220 1.84 -16.55 5.04
CA PRO A 220 1.23 -17.61 5.83
C PRO A 220 0.04 -17.07 6.63
N THR A 221 -1.08 -17.79 6.63
CA THR A 221 -2.30 -17.43 7.37
C THR A 221 -2.07 -17.26 8.88
N GLU A 222 -0.98 -17.80 9.41
CA GLU A 222 -0.55 -17.66 10.81
C GLU A 222 -0.02 -16.26 11.13
N LEU A 223 0.50 -15.54 10.13
CA LEU A 223 1.05 -14.19 10.28
C LEU A 223 0.05 -13.10 9.90
N LEU A 224 -1.09 -13.48 9.33
CA LEU A 224 -2.10 -12.56 8.83
C LEU A 224 -3.44 -12.78 9.53
N VAL A 225 -3.86 -11.79 10.32
CA VAL A 225 -5.18 -11.80 10.93
C VAL A 225 -6.15 -11.09 10.00
N THR A 226 -7.15 -11.83 9.51
CA THR A 226 -8.20 -11.29 8.65
C THR A 226 -9.60 -11.38 9.27
N PHE A 227 -10.50 -10.52 8.82
CA PHE A 227 -11.93 -10.56 9.11
C PHE A 227 -12.74 -10.20 7.86
N ASN A 228 -14.02 -10.53 7.85
CA ASN A 228 -14.95 -10.18 6.77
C ASN A 228 -16.33 -9.82 7.35
N ASP A 229 -17.33 -9.59 6.49
CA ASP A 229 -18.67 -9.18 6.93
C ASP A 229 -19.37 -10.25 7.80
N ASN A 230 -19.04 -11.53 7.61
CA ASN A 230 -19.56 -12.64 8.38
C ASN A 230 -18.83 -12.86 9.71
N THR A 231 -17.72 -12.15 9.93
CA THR A 231 -16.95 -12.27 11.17
C THR A 231 -17.71 -11.61 12.31
N LYS A 232 -17.96 -12.38 13.38
CA LYS A 232 -18.50 -11.85 14.64
C LYS A 232 -17.51 -10.87 15.24
N VAL A 233 -17.97 -9.70 15.65
CA VAL A 233 -17.11 -8.67 16.26
C VAL A 233 -16.40 -9.17 17.51
N SER A 234 -17.01 -10.09 18.29
CA SER A 234 -16.34 -10.71 19.44
C SER A 234 -15.03 -11.40 19.08
N LYS A 235 -14.93 -12.04 17.90
CA LYS A 235 -13.69 -12.66 17.43
C LYS A 235 -12.62 -11.64 17.08
N ILE A 236 -13.03 -10.46 16.61
CA ILE A 236 -12.09 -9.34 16.34
C ILE A 236 -11.53 -8.85 17.69
N TYR A 237 -12.37 -8.75 18.72
CA TYR A 237 -11.94 -8.37 20.07
C TYR A 237 -10.98 -9.40 20.68
N GLU A 238 -11.29 -10.69 20.59
CA GLU A 238 -10.39 -11.77 21.05
C GLU A 238 -8.99 -11.65 20.43
N LYS A 239 -8.91 -11.31 19.14
CA LYS A 239 -7.63 -11.08 18.46
C LYS A 239 -6.94 -9.82 18.96
N ILE A 240 -7.66 -8.70 19.12
CA ILE A 240 -7.11 -7.47 19.67
C ILE A 240 -6.51 -7.74 21.06
N ASP A 241 -7.26 -8.38 21.94
CA ASP A 241 -6.83 -8.65 23.31
C ASP A 241 -5.61 -9.58 23.35
N TYR A 242 -5.61 -10.66 22.55
CA TYR A 242 -4.46 -11.56 22.42
C TYR A 242 -3.16 -10.82 22.09
N TYR A 243 -3.16 -9.96 21.06
CA TYR A 243 -1.94 -9.25 20.65
C TYR A 243 -1.55 -8.10 21.57
N LEU A 244 -2.52 -7.48 22.26
CA LEU A 244 -2.22 -6.48 23.28
C LEU A 244 -1.56 -7.14 24.51
N ASP A 245 -2.04 -8.31 24.92
CA ASP A 245 -1.52 -9.01 26.10
C ASP A 245 -0.14 -9.65 25.83
N GLU A 246 0.10 -10.20 24.63
CA GLU A 246 1.46 -10.61 24.23
C GLU A 246 2.46 -9.45 24.18
N SER A 247 2.01 -8.24 23.81
CA SER A 247 2.87 -7.06 23.75
C SER A 247 3.32 -6.54 25.13
N ASN A 248 2.60 -6.91 26.20
CA ASN A 248 2.92 -6.48 27.56
C ASN A 248 3.81 -7.50 28.31
N ASN A 249 3.96 -8.71 27.77
CA ASN A 249 4.73 -9.81 28.37
C ASN A 249 6.15 -9.96 27.77
N LYS A 250 6.61 -8.98 26.97
CA LYS A 250 7.96 -8.88 26.39
C LYS A 250 8.56 -7.53 26.72
#